data_AF-A0A965RMV2-F1
#
_entry.id   AF-A0A965RMV2-F1
#
_cell.length_a   1.000
_cell.length_b   1.000
_cell.length_c   1.000
_cell.angle_alpha   90.00
_cell.angle_beta   90.00
_cell.angle_gamma   90.00
#
_symmetry.space_group_name_H-M   'P 1'
#
loop_
_entity.id
_entity.type
_entity.pdbx_description
1 polymer ?
#
loop_
_entity_poly.entity_id
_entity_poly.type
_entity_poly.pdbx_seq_one_letter_code
_entity_poly.pdbx_strand_id
1 'polypeptide(L)'
;MGDAKRIVVRPIDRPSAEECIRRWHYSGKGIKNAQLHLGAFLDGRLLGAMQFGPSLDKQKLQGLVEGTGWFEFVELNRMAFSDALPRNSESRCLSIAMLLLRKHAPQVKWIVSYADATQCGDGTIYRASGFVLTGIKRNATFWKTLDGNIFSTASKSR
;
A
#
# COMPACT_ATOMS: atom_id res chain seq x y z
N MET A 1 -6.58 18.98 18.49
CA MET A 1 -7.24 18.47 17.26
C MET A 1 -6.14 18.04 16.30
N GLY A 2 -6.04 16.76 15.92
CA GLY A 2 -4.78 16.16 15.41
C GLY A 2 -4.30 16.66 14.03
N ASP A 3 -2.98 16.83 13.91
CA ASP A 3 -2.29 17.37 12.72
C ASP A 3 -2.53 16.59 11.41
N ALA A 4 -2.81 15.30 11.50
CA ALA A 4 -3.11 14.45 10.34
C ALA A 4 -4.33 14.93 9.53
N LYS A 5 -5.24 15.72 10.11
CA LYS A 5 -6.40 16.28 9.38
C LYS A 5 -5.98 17.31 8.32
N ARG A 6 -4.78 17.89 8.43
CA ARG A 6 -4.23 18.85 7.46
C ARG A 6 -3.68 18.16 6.20
N ILE A 7 -3.56 16.83 6.22
CA ILE A 7 -3.03 16.10 5.08
C ILE A 7 -4.02 16.14 3.92
N VAL A 8 -3.53 16.58 2.78
CA VAL A 8 -4.26 16.57 1.51
C VAL A 8 -3.78 15.38 0.69
N VAL A 9 -4.71 14.52 0.28
CA VAL A 9 -4.42 13.41 -0.63
C VAL A 9 -4.92 13.77 -2.02
N ARG A 10 -4.05 13.65 -3.03
CA ARG A 10 -4.40 13.94 -4.42
C ARG A 10 -3.60 13.09 -5.40
N PRO A 11 -4.07 12.93 -6.65
CA PRO A 11 -3.28 12.28 -7.69
C PRO A 11 -1.93 12.95 -7.89
N ILE A 12 -0.91 12.12 -8.12
CA ILE A 12 0.44 12.54 -8.51
C ILE A 12 0.88 11.72 -9.73
N ASP A 13 1.91 12.20 -10.42
CA ASP A 13 2.54 11.45 -11.48
C ASP A 13 3.40 10.30 -10.92
N ARG A 14 3.65 9.32 -11.80
CA ARG A 14 4.42 8.13 -11.45
C ARG A 14 5.84 8.44 -10.96
N PRO A 15 6.64 9.32 -11.61
CA PRO A 15 7.95 9.70 -11.12
C PRO A 15 7.95 10.19 -9.66
N SER A 16 7.04 11.10 -9.31
CA SER A 16 6.90 11.59 -7.92
C SER A 16 6.58 10.47 -6.94
N ALA A 17 5.71 9.54 -7.33
CA ALA A 17 5.38 8.38 -6.51
C ALA A 17 6.59 7.46 -6.31
N GLU A 18 7.30 7.13 -7.39
CA GLU A 18 8.51 6.30 -7.35
C GLU A 18 9.62 6.94 -6.52
N GLU A 19 9.74 8.27 -6.55
CA GLU A 19 10.66 8.99 -5.68
C GLU A 19 10.31 8.83 -4.19
N CYS A 20 9.04 8.92 -3.81
CA CYS A 20 8.60 8.64 -2.44
C CYS A 20 8.90 7.20 -2.04
N ILE A 21 8.63 6.22 -2.93
CA ILE A 21 8.94 4.80 -2.68
C ILE A 21 10.44 4.61 -2.47
N ARG A 22 11.29 5.21 -3.31
CA ARG A 22 12.75 5.11 -3.18
C ARG A 22 13.24 5.70 -1.86
N ARG A 23 12.63 6.79 -1.39
CA ARG A 23 13.03 7.50 -0.17
C ARG A 23 12.57 6.82 1.11
N TRP A 24 11.34 6.30 1.15
CA TRP A 24 10.68 5.90 2.40
C TRP A 24 10.17 4.46 2.42
N HIS A 25 10.15 3.74 1.30
CA HIS A 25 9.77 2.33 1.31
C HIS A 25 11.01 1.45 1.51
N TYR A 26 10.92 0.48 2.42
CA TYR A 26 12.02 -0.47 2.71
C TYR A 26 12.52 -1.23 1.47
N SER A 27 11.65 -1.47 0.48
CA SER A 27 12.05 -2.18 -0.75
C SER A 27 12.84 -1.31 -1.73
N GLY A 28 12.77 0.02 -1.62
CA GLY A 28 13.39 0.99 -2.53
C GLY A 28 12.96 0.91 -4.01
N LYS A 29 11.99 0.05 -4.35
CA LYS A 29 11.60 -0.29 -5.72
C LYS A 29 10.11 -0.08 -5.94
N GLY A 30 9.78 0.79 -6.90
CA GLY A 30 8.42 1.01 -7.38
C GLY A 30 7.83 -0.23 -8.07
N ILE A 31 6.51 -0.26 -8.21
CA ILE A 31 5.80 -1.33 -8.94
C ILE A 31 5.49 -0.90 -10.37
N LYS A 32 5.89 -1.74 -11.34
CA LYS A 32 5.71 -1.46 -12.77
C LYS A 32 4.25 -1.36 -13.21
N ASN A 33 3.38 -2.18 -12.60
CA ASN A 33 1.99 -2.31 -12.99
C ASN A 33 1.04 -1.37 -12.23
N ALA A 34 1.56 -0.49 -11.37
CA ALA A 34 0.72 0.48 -10.68
C ALA A 34 0.15 1.49 -11.70
N GLN A 35 -1.16 1.72 -11.63
CA GLN A 35 -1.93 2.53 -12.57
C GLN A 35 -2.43 3.83 -11.93
N LEU A 36 -2.60 3.85 -10.61
CA LEU A 36 -3.01 5.03 -9.86
C LEU A 36 -1.97 5.35 -8.78
N HIS A 37 -1.61 6.62 -8.69
CA HIS A 37 -0.68 7.12 -7.70
C HIS A 37 -1.31 8.28 -6.94
N LEU A 38 -1.34 8.17 -5.61
CA LEU A 38 -1.85 9.21 -4.72
C LEU A 38 -0.72 9.69 -3.82
N GLY A 39 -0.53 11.01 -3.76
CA GLY A 39 0.43 11.65 -2.87
C GLY A 39 -0.23 12.18 -1.59
N ALA A 40 0.48 12.07 -0.47
CA ALA A 40 0.13 12.67 0.80
C ALA A 40 0.90 14.00 0.96
N PHE A 41 0.17 15.11 1.03
CA PHE A 41 0.73 16.45 1.15
C PHE A 41 0.44 17.04 2.52
N LEU A 42 1.47 17.60 3.17
CA LEU A 42 1.33 18.40 4.38
C LEU A 42 2.02 19.75 4.15
N ASP A 43 1.28 20.84 4.38
CA ASP A 43 1.78 22.21 4.17
C ASP A 43 2.43 22.41 2.78
N GLY A 44 1.80 21.83 1.74
CA GLY A 44 2.26 21.89 0.35
C GLY A 44 3.38 20.92 -0.04
N ARG A 45 3.98 20.21 0.93
CA ARG A 45 5.10 19.28 0.70
C ARG A 45 4.60 17.86 0.48
N LEU A 46 5.11 17.19 -0.56
CA LEU A 46 4.87 15.77 -0.78
C LEU A 46 5.68 14.94 0.23
N LEU A 47 4.99 14.26 1.14
CA LEU A 47 5.60 13.50 2.24
C LEU A 47 5.18 12.03 2.27
N GLY A 48 4.46 11.55 1.26
CA GLY A 48 4.16 10.14 1.12
C GLY A 48 3.48 9.83 -0.19
N ALA A 49 3.46 8.55 -0.55
CA ALA A 49 2.76 8.05 -1.74
C ALA A 49 2.11 6.70 -1.50
N MET A 50 0.99 6.48 -2.17
CA MET A 50 0.30 5.19 -2.32
C MET A 50 0.21 4.85 -3.81
N GLN A 51 0.52 3.60 -4.15
CA GLN A 51 0.42 3.07 -5.52
C GLN A 51 -0.66 1.98 -5.55
N PHE A 52 -1.60 2.10 -6.47
CA PHE A 52 -2.66 1.12 -6.70
C PHE A 52 -2.60 0.58 -8.13
N GLY A 53 -3.01 -0.67 -8.30
CA GLY A 53 -2.96 -1.35 -9.59
C GLY A 53 -3.63 -2.72 -9.55
N PRO A 54 -3.63 -3.45 -10.67
CA PRO A 54 -4.11 -4.82 -10.72
C PRO A 54 -3.27 -5.70 -9.79
N SER A 55 -3.92 -6.65 -9.13
CA SER A 55 -3.21 -7.65 -8.35
C SER A 55 -2.31 -8.52 -9.22
N LEU A 56 -1.17 -8.93 -8.68
CA LEU A 56 -0.22 -9.80 -9.39
C LEU A 56 -0.82 -11.16 -9.74
N ASP A 57 -1.64 -11.71 -8.85
CA ASP A 57 -2.30 -13.01 -9.03
C ASP A 57 -3.82 -12.86 -8.89
N LYS A 58 -4.44 -12.18 -9.87
CA LYS A 58 -5.88 -11.87 -9.87
C LYS A 58 -6.76 -13.12 -9.76
N GLN A 59 -6.37 -14.23 -10.40
CA GLN A 59 -7.18 -15.45 -10.42
C GLN A 59 -7.35 -16.05 -9.02
N LYS A 60 -6.30 -16.02 -8.19
CA LYS A 60 -6.38 -16.50 -6.80
C LYS A 60 -7.17 -15.58 -5.88
N LEU A 61 -7.27 -14.29 -6.23
CA LEU A 61 -7.94 -13.28 -5.40
C LEU A 61 -9.41 -13.06 -5.77
N GLN A 62 -9.81 -13.35 -7.01
CA GLN A 62 -11.19 -13.15 -7.45
C GLN A 62 -12.20 -13.93 -6.58
N GLY A 63 -11.82 -15.12 -6.12
CA GLY A 63 -12.66 -15.94 -5.23
C GLY A 63 -12.68 -15.50 -3.76
N LEU A 64 -11.91 -14.47 -3.38
CA LEU A 64 -11.89 -13.99 -1.99
C LEU A 64 -13.21 -13.35 -1.58
N VAL A 65 -13.87 -12.69 -2.53
CA VAL A 65 -15.20 -12.09 -2.35
C VAL A 65 -16.10 -12.66 -3.43
N GLU A 66 -17.09 -13.44 -3.02
CA GLU A 66 -18.03 -14.11 -3.93
C GLU A 66 -18.69 -13.11 -4.88
N GLY A 67 -18.80 -13.48 -6.16
CA GLY A 67 -19.39 -12.65 -7.20
C GLY A 67 -18.53 -11.48 -7.69
N THR A 68 -17.24 -11.42 -7.34
CA THR A 68 -16.34 -10.36 -7.81
C THR A 68 -16.01 -10.50 -9.30
N GLY A 69 -16.29 -9.45 -10.07
CA GLY A 69 -15.88 -9.29 -11.46
C GLY A 69 -14.40 -8.91 -11.64
N TRP A 70 -13.86 -9.13 -12.83
CA TRP A 70 -12.42 -8.97 -13.13
C TRP A 70 -11.83 -7.57 -12.88
N PHE A 71 -12.67 -6.54 -12.95
CA PHE A 71 -12.30 -5.12 -12.78
C PHE A 71 -12.87 -4.51 -11.49
N GLU A 72 -13.42 -5.33 -10.61
CA GLU A 72 -14.13 -4.85 -9.41
C GLU A 72 -13.25 -4.75 -8.17
N PHE A 73 -11.93 -4.95 -8.32
CA PHE A 73 -10.99 -4.80 -7.22
C PHE A 73 -9.62 -4.34 -7.70
N VAL A 74 -8.88 -3.71 -6.78
CA VAL A 74 -7.51 -3.26 -6.99
C VAL A 74 -6.64 -3.63 -5.79
N GLU A 75 -5.33 -3.66 -5.99
CA GLU A 75 -4.36 -3.87 -4.94
C GLU A 75 -3.70 -2.54 -4.55
N LEU A 76 -3.58 -2.27 -3.24
CA LEU A 76 -2.61 -1.30 -2.72
C LEU A 76 -1.23 -1.95 -2.82
N ASN A 77 -0.54 -1.66 -3.92
CA ASN A 77 0.73 -2.25 -4.30
C ASN A 77 1.88 -1.77 -3.40
N ARG A 78 1.93 -0.45 -3.14
CA ARG A 78 2.98 0.18 -2.32
C ARG A 78 2.43 1.35 -1.55
N MET A 79 2.99 1.56 -0.36
CA MET A 79 2.67 2.71 0.48
C MET A 79 3.93 3.14 1.22
N ALA A 80 4.37 4.39 1.05
CA ALA A 80 5.60 4.91 1.66
C ALA A 80 5.38 6.32 2.18
N PHE A 81 5.69 6.55 3.46
CA PHE A 81 5.38 7.77 4.18
C PHE A 81 6.64 8.24 4.92
N SER A 82 6.88 9.56 4.91
CA SER A 82 7.97 10.18 5.64
C SER A 82 7.67 10.20 7.14
N ASP A 83 8.70 10.01 7.97
CA ASP A 83 8.60 10.22 9.43
C ASP A 83 8.25 11.66 9.82
N ALA A 84 8.35 12.61 8.88
CA ALA A 84 7.89 13.98 9.08
C ALA A 84 6.35 14.10 9.10
N LEU A 85 5.62 13.06 8.68
CA LEU A 85 4.17 13.06 8.75
C LEU A 85 3.69 12.79 10.19
N PRO A 86 2.59 13.42 10.62
CA PRO A 86 2.02 13.19 11.95
C PRO A 86 1.65 11.73 12.18
N ARG A 87 1.51 11.34 13.45
CA ARG A 87 0.94 10.04 13.81
C ARG A 87 -0.45 9.84 13.18
N ASN A 88 -0.74 8.62 12.72
CA ASN A 88 -1.97 8.20 12.03
C ASN A 88 -2.13 8.75 10.60
N SER A 89 -1.04 9.17 9.96
CA SER A 89 -1.08 9.70 8.59
C SER A 89 -1.45 8.63 7.57
N GLU A 90 -0.95 7.41 7.75
CA GLU A 90 -1.17 6.28 6.84
C GLU A 90 -2.65 5.90 6.82
N SER A 91 -3.26 5.69 7.99
CA SER A 91 -4.68 5.32 8.09
C SER A 91 -5.62 6.43 7.62
N ARG A 92 -5.27 7.69 7.89
CA ARG A 92 -5.98 8.86 7.35
C ARG A 92 -5.90 8.91 5.83
N CYS A 93 -4.71 8.75 5.26
CA CYS A 93 -4.52 8.80 3.81
C CYS A 93 -5.22 7.64 3.11
N LEU A 94 -5.17 6.44 3.69
CA LEU A 94 -5.84 5.27 3.16
C LEU A 94 -7.37 5.44 3.16
N SER A 95 -7.91 6.02 4.24
CA SER A 95 -9.34 6.37 4.32
C SER A 95 -9.75 7.37 3.24
N ILE A 96 -8.94 8.41 2.98
CA ILE A 96 -9.21 9.37 1.90
C ILE A 96 -9.07 8.72 0.53
N ALA A 97 -8.06 7.85 0.33
CA ALA A 97 -7.87 7.10 -0.90
C ALA A 97 -9.10 6.24 -1.24
N MET A 98 -9.70 5.58 -0.24
CA MET A 98 -10.94 4.82 -0.43
C MET A 98 -12.11 5.72 -0.85
N LEU A 99 -12.24 6.91 -0.26
CA LEU A 99 -13.28 7.88 -0.67
C LEU A 99 -13.07 8.35 -2.12
N LEU A 100 -11.82 8.63 -2.51
CA LEU A 100 -11.48 9.00 -3.89
C LEU A 100 -11.79 7.85 -4.87
N LEU A 101 -11.43 6.62 -4.52
CA LEU A 101 -11.72 5.45 -5.33
C LEU A 101 -13.22 5.22 -5.49
N ARG A 102 -14.02 5.29 -4.42
CA ARG A 102 -15.48 5.18 -4.50
C ARG A 102 -16.10 6.26 -5.39
N LYS A 103 -15.54 7.47 -5.36
CA LYS A 103 -16.04 8.60 -6.16
C LYS A 103 -15.68 8.49 -7.64
N HIS A 104 -14.45 8.08 -7.95
CA HIS A 104 -13.90 8.16 -9.31
C HIS A 104 -13.80 6.80 -10.03
N ALA A 105 -13.88 5.70 -9.30
CA ALA A 105 -13.85 4.33 -9.79
C ALA A 105 -14.93 3.49 -9.08
N PRO A 106 -16.22 3.82 -9.24
CA PRO A 106 -17.32 3.13 -8.54
C PRO A 106 -17.44 1.63 -8.88
N GLN A 107 -16.83 1.19 -9.99
CA GLN A 107 -16.71 -0.23 -10.32
C GLN A 107 -15.83 -1.01 -9.34
N VAL A 108 -14.88 -0.35 -8.66
CA VAL A 108 -14.01 -0.96 -7.66
C VAL A 108 -14.80 -1.15 -6.36
N LYS A 109 -15.14 -2.39 -6.05
CA LYS A 109 -15.91 -2.80 -4.87
C LYS A 109 -15.04 -3.02 -3.64
N TRP A 110 -13.80 -3.47 -3.81
CA TRP A 110 -12.89 -3.74 -2.69
C TRP A 110 -11.42 -3.57 -3.06
N ILE A 111 -10.58 -3.46 -2.03
CA ILE A 111 -9.14 -3.28 -2.14
C ILE A 111 -8.45 -4.38 -1.34
N VAL A 112 -7.42 -4.97 -1.93
CA VAL A 112 -6.51 -5.89 -1.24
C VAL A 112 -5.18 -5.23 -0.98
N SER A 113 -4.54 -5.57 0.13
CA SER A 113 -3.17 -5.15 0.40
C SER A 113 -2.41 -6.25 1.11
N TYR A 114 -1.11 -6.32 0.84
CA TYR A 114 -0.20 -7.24 1.50
C TYR A 114 0.73 -6.46 2.41
N ALA A 115 0.74 -6.82 3.69
CA ALA A 115 1.66 -6.26 4.67
C ALA A 115 2.69 -7.31 5.05
N ASP A 116 3.97 -6.96 5.00
CA ASP A 116 5.01 -7.78 5.62
C ASP A 116 5.00 -7.51 7.14
N ALA A 117 4.66 -8.52 7.93
CA ALA A 117 4.57 -8.41 9.39
C ALA A 117 5.91 -8.01 10.05
N THR A 118 7.04 -8.23 9.37
CA THR A 118 8.37 -7.82 9.86
C THR A 118 8.64 -6.32 9.70
N GLN A 119 7.89 -5.64 8.81
CA GLN A 119 8.11 -4.24 8.46
C GLN A 119 6.95 -3.33 8.90
N CYS A 120 5.73 -3.85 8.91
CA CYS A 120 4.50 -3.08 9.19
C CYS A 120 3.89 -3.39 10.57
N GLY A 121 4.59 -4.17 11.39
CA GLY A 121 4.08 -4.68 12.66
C GLY A 121 2.90 -5.65 12.48
N ASP A 122 1.96 -5.62 13.41
CA ASP A 122 0.81 -6.53 13.46
C ASP A 122 -0.36 -6.15 12.52
N GLY A 123 -0.16 -5.15 11.66
CA GLY A 123 -1.19 -4.67 10.74
C GLY A 123 -2.17 -3.65 11.34
N THR A 124 -1.84 -3.00 12.46
CA THR A 124 -2.67 -1.97 13.12
C THR A 124 -3.18 -0.88 12.16
N ILE A 125 -2.35 -0.39 11.23
CA ILE A 125 -2.75 0.64 10.25
C ILE A 125 -3.92 0.16 9.35
N TYR A 126 -3.87 -1.10 8.91
CA TYR A 126 -4.89 -1.70 8.06
C TYR A 126 -6.21 -1.88 8.80
N ARG A 127 -6.16 -2.40 10.03
CA ARG A 127 -7.36 -2.53 10.89
C ARG A 127 -7.98 -1.17 11.19
N ALA A 128 -7.16 -0.17 11.50
CA ALA A 128 -7.61 1.21 11.74
C ALA A 128 -8.24 1.86 10.49
N SER A 129 -7.91 1.35 9.30
CA SER A 129 -8.46 1.83 8.02
C SER A 129 -9.66 0.99 7.55
N GLY A 130 -10.13 0.01 8.33
CA GLY A 130 -11.28 -0.83 8.00
C GLY A 130 -10.95 -2.04 7.11
N PHE A 131 -9.68 -2.42 6.97
CA PHE A 131 -9.33 -3.68 6.30
C PHE A 131 -9.60 -4.87 7.22
N VAL A 132 -10.12 -5.95 6.62
CA VAL A 132 -10.28 -7.25 7.26
C VAL A 132 -9.07 -8.10 6.95
N LEU A 133 -8.46 -8.72 7.98
CA LEU A 133 -7.37 -9.66 7.78
C LEU A 133 -7.91 -10.96 7.19
N THR A 134 -7.60 -11.23 5.92
CA THR A 134 -8.14 -12.39 5.18
C THR A 134 -7.19 -13.57 5.10
N GLY A 135 -5.92 -13.41 5.49
CA GLY A 135 -4.96 -14.50 5.51
C GLY A 135 -3.62 -14.09 6.09
N ILE A 136 -2.93 -15.08 6.67
CA ILE A 136 -1.55 -14.96 7.12
C ILE A 136 -0.76 -16.05 6.40
N LYS A 137 0.23 -15.64 5.60
CA LYS A 137 1.15 -16.58 4.96
C LYS A 137 2.51 -16.47 5.63
N ARG A 138 3.07 -17.60 6.06
CA ARG A 138 4.43 -17.63 6.61
C ARG A 138 5.41 -17.16 5.53
N ASN A 139 6.18 -16.13 5.85
CA ASN A 139 7.21 -15.62 4.96
C ASN A 139 8.36 -16.64 4.91
N ALA A 140 8.59 -17.26 3.75
CA ALA A 140 9.66 -18.22 3.50
C ALA A 140 10.83 -17.60 2.72
N THR A 141 10.76 -16.29 2.46
CA THR A 141 11.64 -15.58 1.52
C THR A 141 12.73 -14.82 2.25
N PHE A 142 12.51 -14.41 3.51
CA PHE A 142 13.52 -13.73 4.32
C PHE A 142 14.23 -14.70 5.26
N TRP A 143 15.55 -14.71 5.16
CA TRP A 143 16.45 -15.45 6.03
C TRP A 143 17.20 -14.47 6.91
N LYS A 144 17.12 -14.65 8.22
CA LYS A 144 17.92 -13.89 9.19
C LYS A 144 19.16 -14.71 9.53
N THR A 145 20.35 -14.18 9.28
CA THR A 145 21.59 -14.81 9.72
C THR A 145 21.78 -14.62 11.24
N LEU A 146 22.62 -15.45 11.85
CA LEU A 146 22.93 -15.36 13.29
C LEU A 146 23.50 -13.98 13.68
N ASP A 147 24.15 -13.29 12.73
CA ASP A 147 24.69 -11.93 12.90
C ASP A 147 23.63 -10.81 12.75
N GLY A 148 22.36 -11.17 12.58
CA GLY A 148 21.25 -10.22 12.52
C GLY A 148 20.92 -9.66 11.14
N ASN A 149 21.69 -10.00 10.10
CA ASN A 149 21.43 -9.56 8.73
C ASN A 149 20.24 -10.31 8.11
N ILE A 150 19.33 -9.59 7.45
CA ILE A 150 18.13 -10.14 6.81
C ILE A 150 18.33 -10.15 5.29
N PHE A 151 18.26 -11.33 4.68
CA PHE A 151 18.39 -11.53 3.23
C PHE A 151 17.07 -12.01 2.63
N SER A 152 16.64 -11.43 1.50
CA SER A 152 15.50 -11.95 0.72
C SER A 152 15.99 -12.85 -0.42
N THR A 153 15.59 -14.12 -0.45
CA THR A 153 15.78 -14.97 -1.63
C THR A 153 14.74 -14.59 -2.68
N ALA A 154 15.05 -13.63 -3.56
CA ALA A 154 14.21 -13.41 -4.73
C ALA A 154 14.26 -14.68 -5.59
N SER A 155 13.19 -15.48 -5.60
CA SER A 155 13.09 -16.64 -6.46
C SER A 155 13.16 -16.19 -7.91
N LYS A 156 14.28 -16.47 -8.58
CA LYS A 156 14.33 -16.55 -10.04
C LYS A 156 13.32 -17.62 -10.45
N SER A 157 12.19 -17.21 -11.05
CA SER A 157 11.28 -18.15 -11.69
C SER A 157 11.95 -18.71 -12.94
N ARG A 158 12.12 -20.04 -12.98
CA ARG A 158 11.94 -20.81 -14.22
C ARG A 158 10.50 -21.25 -14.28
#